data_AF-A0A1F8QTK5-F1
#
_entry.id   AF-A0A1F8QTK5-F1
#
_cell.length_a   1.000
_cell.length_b   1.000
_cell.length_c   1.000
_cell.angle_alpha   90.00
_cell.angle_beta   90.00
_cell.angle_gamma   90.00
#
_symmetry.space_group_name_H-M   'P 1'
#
loop_
_entity.id
_entity.type
_entity.pdbx_description
1 polymer ?
#
loop_
_entity_poly.entity_id
_entity_poly.type
_entity_poly.pdbx_seq_one_letter_code
_entity_poly.pdbx_strand_id
1 'polypeptide(L)'
;ARGMRIIADMVLNHTSDQHPWFVDSRSSRDAAKRDYYLWNSDDQKFKDARIIFVDSQKSNWQFDAHTGEYYFHRFYAQQPDLNYDNPIIQREMLDIMSFWLDLGIDGFRCDAVPYLFKREGTNCENLPETHDFLKRAHRFVSEHYPGALLLAEANQWPAESVAYFGDGDEFQMAFNFPVMPRIFMSLKRQDRTAIVEISKRTPAIPEGCQWCTFLRNHDELTLEMVTPEEREWMWNEYAPEPRMRLNLGIRRRLAPLLDNNPRKIELADSLLFTLPGSPIIYYGDEIGMGDDIWLKDRDGVRTPMQWSAEDNGGFSKAPAARLHAPVIHDPVYGYANVNVQAQRANPDSLYNAVKRLIAIRRQHRVFGRGDCTFLAPPNMAILAYTRQYQNESVLVVHNLSSQDEETTLDLAAFEGRVPIDLVTNQIFPTIMREPYPIRLKPYEFLWLDLAKTHPERSRPERNEVKSALAEPPKEATESKDELLQSP
;
A
#
# COMPACT_ATOMS: atom_id res chain seq x y z
N ALA A 1 -0.16 23.56 -8.51
CA ALA A 1 -1.08 23.88 -9.63
C ALA A 1 -2.22 22.88 -9.84
N ARG A 2 -1.98 21.55 -9.79
CA ARG A 2 -3.03 20.52 -10.04
C ARG A 2 -3.57 19.83 -8.78
N GLY A 3 -3.23 20.32 -7.59
CA GLY A 3 -3.57 19.66 -6.32
C GLY A 3 -2.92 18.29 -6.13
N MET A 4 -1.82 18.01 -6.84
CA MET A 4 -1.01 16.80 -6.66
C MET A 4 0.18 17.13 -5.76
N ARG A 5 0.36 16.31 -4.73
CA ARG A 5 1.57 16.32 -3.90
C ARG A 5 2.67 15.49 -4.55
N ILE A 6 3.92 15.80 -4.25
CA ILE A 6 5.11 15.10 -4.73
C ILE A 6 5.94 14.70 -3.52
N ILE A 7 6.25 13.42 -3.41
CA ILE A 7 7.26 12.91 -2.49
C ILE A 7 8.42 12.34 -3.31
N ALA A 8 9.62 12.30 -2.72
CA ALA A 8 10.80 11.69 -3.34
C ALA A 8 11.39 10.61 -2.44
N ASP A 9 12.28 9.81 -3.01
CA ASP A 9 13.08 8.89 -2.24
C ASP A 9 14.19 9.60 -1.47
N MET A 10 14.28 9.29 -0.18
CA MET A 10 15.37 9.68 0.71
C MET A 10 16.13 8.41 1.09
N VAL A 11 17.27 8.20 0.45
CA VAL A 11 18.17 7.07 0.75
C VAL A 11 18.97 7.39 2.00
N LEU A 12 18.51 6.88 3.14
CA LEU A 12 19.10 7.18 4.45
C LEU A 12 20.32 6.32 4.74
N ASN A 13 20.31 5.04 4.38
CA ASN A 13 21.27 4.08 4.91
C ASN A 13 22.68 4.21 4.32
N HIS A 14 22.81 4.60 3.05
CA HIS A 14 24.04 4.46 2.29
C HIS A 14 24.17 5.53 1.20
N THR A 15 25.38 5.71 0.67
CA THR A 15 25.63 6.53 -0.53
C THR A 15 26.27 5.68 -1.62
N SER A 16 26.44 6.23 -2.83
CA SER A 16 27.37 5.62 -3.80
C SER A 16 28.82 5.66 -3.28
N ASP A 17 29.63 4.69 -3.68
CA ASP A 17 31.10 4.70 -3.53
C ASP A 17 31.79 5.82 -4.35
N GLN A 18 31.05 6.48 -5.24
CA GLN A 18 31.49 7.69 -5.95
C GLN A 18 31.11 8.98 -5.22
N HIS A 19 30.36 8.88 -4.10
CA HIS A 19 29.99 10.05 -3.34
C HIS A 19 31.26 10.75 -2.80
N PRO A 20 31.37 12.09 -2.86
CA PRO A 20 32.55 12.80 -2.38
C PRO A 20 32.92 12.50 -0.93
N TRP A 21 31.94 12.08 -0.11
CA TRP A 21 32.21 11.61 1.26
C TRP A 21 32.97 10.28 1.26
N PHE A 22 32.57 9.28 0.46
CA PHE A 22 33.26 8.00 0.41
C PHE A 22 34.62 8.12 -0.28
N VAL A 23 34.71 8.93 -1.34
CA VAL A 23 35.97 9.20 -2.04
C VAL A 23 37.02 9.79 -1.08
N ASP A 24 36.63 10.71 -0.20
CA ASP A 24 37.49 11.21 0.88
C ASP A 24 37.74 10.14 1.95
N SER A 25 36.70 9.48 2.46
CA SER A 25 36.81 8.45 3.50
C SER A 25 37.77 7.31 3.13
N ARG A 26 37.81 6.93 1.84
CA ARG A 26 38.70 5.89 1.32
C ARG A 26 40.07 6.40 0.88
N SER A 27 40.35 7.71 0.90
CA SER A 27 41.62 8.24 0.41
C SER A 27 42.80 7.96 1.35
N SER A 28 42.52 7.84 2.65
CA SER A 28 43.48 7.48 3.70
C SER A 28 42.73 7.02 4.96
N ARG A 29 43.40 6.27 5.85
CA ARG A 29 42.88 5.94 7.18
C ARG A 29 42.75 7.18 8.10
N ASP A 30 43.46 8.26 7.79
CA ASP A 30 43.42 9.53 8.52
C ASP A 30 42.58 10.62 7.80
N ALA A 31 41.77 10.23 6.81
CA ALA A 31 40.97 11.19 6.04
C ALA A 31 39.92 11.89 6.91
N ALA A 32 39.59 13.14 6.56
CA ALA A 32 38.67 13.96 7.36
C ALA A 32 37.27 13.33 7.47
N LYS A 33 36.81 12.63 6.43
CA LYS A 33 35.53 11.91 6.41
C LYS A 33 35.70 10.40 6.62
N ARG A 34 36.80 9.95 7.23
CA ARG A 34 37.03 8.51 7.49
C ARG A 34 35.82 7.89 8.18
N ASP A 35 35.37 8.49 9.27
CA ASP A 35 34.29 7.98 10.11
C ASP A 35 32.88 8.31 9.60
N TYR A 36 32.73 8.78 8.36
CA TYR A 36 31.41 8.89 7.70
C TYR A 36 30.87 7.50 7.32
N TYR A 37 31.74 6.49 7.24
CA TYR A 37 31.41 5.12 6.86
C TYR A 37 31.98 4.14 7.88
N LEU A 38 31.48 2.90 7.84
CA LEU A 38 31.88 1.83 8.74
C LEU A 38 33.10 1.10 8.17
N TRP A 39 34.24 1.16 8.87
CA TRP A 39 35.49 0.51 8.51
C TRP A 39 35.92 -0.51 9.56
N ASN A 40 36.59 -1.58 9.12
CA ASN A 40 37.17 -2.57 10.03
C ASN A 40 38.41 -3.26 9.42
N SER A 41 39.33 -3.73 10.25
CA SER A 41 40.55 -4.41 9.80
C SER A 41 40.32 -5.78 9.18
N ASP A 42 39.18 -6.40 9.48
CA ASP A 42 38.73 -7.69 8.95
C ASP A 42 37.23 -7.67 8.64
N ASP A 43 36.69 -8.76 8.11
CA ASP A 43 35.28 -8.94 7.78
C ASP A 43 34.49 -9.69 8.87
N GLN A 44 35.01 -9.74 10.10
CA GLN A 44 34.47 -10.61 11.17
C GLN A 44 33.43 -9.93 12.05
N LYS A 45 33.13 -8.64 11.84
CA LYS A 45 32.09 -7.92 12.58
C LYS A 45 30.69 -8.13 12.01
N PHE A 46 29.69 -8.05 12.89
CA PHE A 46 28.26 -8.12 12.54
C PHE A 46 27.84 -9.41 11.82
N LYS A 47 28.37 -10.56 12.25
CA LYS A 47 28.17 -11.87 11.58
C LYS A 47 26.72 -12.32 11.47
N ASP A 48 25.86 -11.88 12.40
CA ASP A 48 24.44 -12.24 12.42
C ASP A 48 23.58 -11.39 11.46
N ALA A 49 24.17 -10.36 10.84
CA ALA A 49 23.50 -9.57 9.81
C ALA A 49 23.44 -10.36 8.50
N ARG A 50 22.23 -10.69 8.05
CA ARG A 50 22.00 -11.39 6.78
C ARG A 50 22.46 -10.57 5.58
N ILE A 51 22.77 -11.25 4.48
CA ILE A 51 23.00 -10.64 3.18
C ILE A 51 21.65 -10.46 2.48
N ILE A 52 21.33 -9.24 2.03
CA ILE A 52 20.06 -8.94 1.35
C ILE A 52 20.12 -9.38 -0.12
N PHE A 53 21.14 -8.92 -0.85
CA PHE A 53 21.34 -9.26 -2.26
C PHE A 53 22.16 -10.53 -2.44
N VAL A 54 21.60 -11.66 -1.99
CA VAL A 54 22.27 -12.98 -1.95
C VAL A 54 22.78 -13.47 -3.30
N ASP A 55 22.17 -13.03 -4.41
CA ASP A 55 22.60 -13.42 -5.76
C ASP A 55 23.84 -12.65 -6.23
N SER A 56 24.13 -11.50 -5.61
CA SER A 56 25.16 -10.56 -6.06
C SER A 56 26.28 -10.34 -5.05
N GLN A 57 26.02 -10.52 -3.75
CA GLN A 57 26.96 -10.25 -2.67
C GLN A 57 27.28 -11.53 -1.90
N LYS A 58 28.57 -11.71 -1.57
CA LYS A 58 29.05 -12.85 -0.77
C LYS A 58 29.28 -12.50 0.70
N SER A 59 29.37 -11.20 0.99
CA SER A 59 29.62 -10.64 2.31
C SER A 59 29.00 -9.25 2.39
N ASN A 60 28.73 -8.78 3.60
CA ASN A 60 28.39 -7.37 3.89
C ASN A 60 29.65 -6.51 4.08
N TRP A 61 30.84 -7.09 3.94
CA TRP A 61 32.13 -6.41 4.01
C TRP A 61 32.88 -6.52 2.69
N GLN A 62 33.31 -5.39 2.15
CA GLN A 62 34.12 -5.31 0.93
C GLN A 62 35.52 -4.80 1.27
N PHE A 63 36.55 -5.54 0.85
CA PHE A 63 37.94 -5.12 1.01
C PHE A 63 38.27 -3.94 0.10
N ASP A 64 38.88 -2.90 0.66
CA ASP A 64 39.46 -1.77 -0.05
C ASP A 64 40.99 -1.91 -0.05
N ALA A 65 41.56 -2.21 -1.21
CA ALA A 65 43.00 -2.45 -1.35
C ALA A 65 43.87 -1.21 -1.10
N HIS A 66 43.31 -0.01 -1.25
CA HIS A 66 44.03 1.25 -1.06
C HIS A 66 44.32 1.51 0.42
N THR A 67 43.33 1.30 1.28
CA THR A 67 43.47 1.45 2.72
C THR A 67 43.87 0.17 3.43
N GLY A 68 43.68 -1.00 2.81
CA GLY A 68 43.95 -2.30 3.41
C GLY A 68 42.97 -2.67 4.53
N GLU A 69 41.75 -2.15 4.47
CA GLU A 69 40.65 -2.40 5.42
C GLU A 69 39.37 -2.76 4.66
N TYR A 70 38.36 -3.21 5.39
CA TYR A 70 37.04 -3.52 4.85
C TYR A 70 36.07 -2.40 5.19
N TYR A 71 35.14 -2.11 4.28
CA TYR A 71 33.99 -1.24 4.56
C TYR A 71 32.68 -2.02 4.51
N PHE A 72 31.71 -1.61 5.33
CA PHE A 72 30.42 -2.28 5.42
C PHE A 72 29.44 -1.79 4.36
N HIS A 73 28.61 -2.70 3.84
CA HIS A 73 27.48 -2.40 2.96
C HIS A 73 26.37 -3.45 3.14
N ARG A 74 25.12 -3.02 3.29
CA ARG A 74 23.96 -3.94 3.33
C ARG A 74 23.46 -4.36 1.94
N PHE A 75 23.72 -3.50 0.96
CA PHE A 75 23.30 -3.65 -0.43
C PHE A 75 24.51 -3.99 -1.31
N TYR A 76 24.63 -3.40 -2.51
CA TYR A 76 25.81 -3.62 -3.35
C TYR A 76 27.08 -3.04 -2.71
N ALA A 77 28.25 -3.61 -3.06
CA ALA A 77 29.54 -3.06 -2.64
C ALA A 77 29.75 -1.59 -3.07
N GLN A 78 29.09 -1.14 -4.14
CA GLN A 78 29.10 0.27 -4.57
C GLN A 78 28.20 1.18 -3.73
N GLN A 79 27.57 0.64 -2.68
CA GLN A 79 26.65 1.32 -1.78
C GLN A 79 27.17 1.25 -0.33
N PRO A 80 28.33 1.85 -0.01
CA PRO A 80 28.88 1.85 1.34
C PRO A 80 27.90 2.48 2.34
N ASP A 81 27.70 1.78 3.45
CA ASP A 81 26.78 2.19 4.52
C ASP A 81 27.35 3.36 5.31
N LEU A 82 26.49 4.34 5.57
CA LEU A 82 26.81 5.48 6.40
C LEU A 82 26.90 5.07 7.87
N ASN A 83 27.83 5.70 8.59
CA ASN A 83 28.03 5.48 10.02
C ASN A 83 27.12 6.39 10.86
N TYR A 84 25.98 5.87 11.27
CA TYR A 84 25.02 6.61 12.09
C TYR A 84 25.45 6.82 13.55
N ASP A 85 26.49 6.13 14.03
CA ASP A 85 27.11 6.47 15.33
C ASP A 85 27.86 7.81 15.27
N ASN A 86 28.17 8.30 14.07
CA ASN A 86 28.74 9.63 13.86
C ASN A 86 27.62 10.70 13.88
N PRO A 87 27.59 11.62 14.87
CA PRO A 87 26.54 12.64 14.96
C PRO A 87 26.55 13.62 13.77
N ILE A 88 27.67 13.74 13.05
CA ILE A 88 27.74 14.55 11.83
C ILE A 88 26.87 13.93 10.74
N ILE A 89 26.90 12.61 10.55
CA ILE A 89 26.05 11.92 9.57
C ILE A 89 24.57 12.13 9.88
N GLN A 90 24.19 12.00 11.15
CA GLN A 90 22.81 12.25 11.56
C GLN A 90 22.38 13.68 11.25
N ARG A 91 23.25 14.67 11.44
CA ARG A 91 22.97 16.07 11.11
C ARG A 91 22.86 16.28 9.59
N GLU A 92 23.82 15.79 8.82
CA GLU A 92 23.84 15.91 7.36
C GLU A 92 22.56 15.33 6.74
N MET A 93 22.04 14.22 7.26
CA MET A 93 20.77 13.65 6.79
C MET A 93 19.57 14.57 7.03
N LEU A 94 19.51 15.24 8.18
CA LEU A 94 18.46 16.23 8.46
C LEU A 94 18.62 17.48 7.59
N ASP A 95 19.86 17.92 7.36
CA ASP A 95 20.17 19.07 6.49
C ASP A 95 19.80 18.75 5.02
N ILE A 96 19.99 17.51 4.55
CA ILE A 96 19.55 17.07 3.22
C ILE A 96 18.02 17.03 3.11
N MET A 97 17.32 16.54 4.13
CA MET A 97 15.85 16.60 4.18
C MET A 97 15.36 18.05 4.10
N SER A 98 15.94 18.94 4.92
CA SER A 98 15.64 20.37 4.95
C SER A 98 15.85 21.02 3.59
N PHE A 99 16.97 20.75 2.91
CA PHE A 99 17.24 21.27 1.58
C PHE A 99 16.11 20.99 0.58
N TRP A 100 15.60 19.76 0.52
CA TRP A 100 14.54 19.40 -0.41
C TRP A 100 13.16 19.92 0.02
N LEU A 101 12.89 19.97 1.33
CA LEU A 101 11.65 20.53 1.88
C LEU A 101 11.58 22.06 1.66
N ASP A 102 12.71 22.76 1.76
CA ASP A 102 12.82 24.19 1.43
C ASP A 102 12.51 24.46 -0.05
N LEU A 103 12.83 23.51 -0.94
CA LEU A 103 12.46 23.57 -2.36
C LEU A 103 10.97 23.27 -2.61
N GLY A 104 10.23 22.79 -1.61
CA GLY A 104 8.78 22.60 -1.64
C GLY A 104 8.31 21.19 -2.00
N ILE A 105 9.12 20.16 -1.76
CA ILE A 105 8.63 18.77 -1.80
C ILE A 105 7.66 18.51 -0.64
N ASP A 106 6.65 17.65 -0.85
CA ASP A 106 5.62 17.37 0.16
C ASP A 106 6.02 16.26 1.15
N GLY A 107 7.23 15.69 1.03
CA GLY A 107 7.70 14.62 1.91
C GLY A 107 8.62 13.61 1.22
N PHE A 108 8.88 12.50 1.92
CA PHE A 108 9.80 11.47 1.48
C PHE A 108 9.25 10.06 1.68
N ARG A 109 9.55 9.15 0.74
CA ARG A 109 9.75 7.72 1.04
C ARG A 109 11.16 7.59 1.59
N CYS A 110 11.29 7.16 2.84
CA CYS A 110 12.57 6.87 3.45
C CYS A 110 12.93 5.41 3.15
N ASP A 111 14.00 5.23 2.39
CA ASP A 111 14.48 3.94 1.88
C ASP A 111 15.39 3.27 2.91
N ALA A 112 15.31 1.93 2.99
CA ALA A 112 16.23 1.11 3.76
C ALA A 112 16.31 1.45 5.27
N VAL A 113 15.21 1.95 5.86
CA VAL A 113 15.20 2.46 7.24
C VAL A 113 15.54 1.44 8.33
N PRO A 114 15.30 0.12 8.18
CA PRO A 114 15.67 -0.84 9.23
C PRO A 114 17.16 -0.97 9.51
N TYR A 115 18.02 -0.46 8.62
CA TYR A 115 19.41 -0.87 8.57
C TYR A 115 20.40 0.19 9.07
N LEU A 116 19.94 1.33 9.59
CA LEU A 116 20.78 2.51 9.87
C LEU A 116 21.95 2.22 10.85
N PHE A 117 21.65 1.65 12.03
CA PHE A 117 22.64 1.30 13.05
C PHE A 117 23.03 -0.18 13.03
N LYS A 118 24.28 -0.48 13.41
CA LYS A 118 24.85 -1.83 13.43
C LYS A 118 25.40 -2.14 14.82
N ARG A 119 25.11 -3.33 15.37
CA ARG A 119 25.56 -3.77 16.70
C ARG A 119 25.97 -5.23 16.68
N GLU A 120 27.06 -5.55 17.38
CA GLU A 120 27.51 -6.92 17.56
C GLU A 120 26.49 -7.76 18.33
N GLY A 121 26.38 -9.04 17.97
CA GLY A 121 25.41 -9.97 18.56
C GLY A 121 23.94 -9.68 18.20
N THR A 122 23.71 -8.88 17.16
CA THR A 122 22.37 -8.58 16.63
C THR A 122 22.34 -8.82 15.11
N ASN A 123 21.15 -8.99 14.55
CA ASN A 123 20.97 -9.04 13.09
C ASN A 123 21.15 -7.67 12.39
N CYS A 124 21.45 -6.59 13.14
CA CYS A 124 21.59 -5.23 12.65
C CYS A 124 20.34 -4.72 11.88
N GLU A 125 19.15 -5.11 12.33
CA GLU A 125 17.87 -4.61 11.79
C GLU A 125 16.98 -4.13 12.94
N ASN A 126 16.20 -3.07 12.71
CA ASN A 126 15.18 -2.56 13.65
C ASN A 126 15.74 -2.23 15.05
N LEU A 127 17.01 -1.81 15.12
CA LEU A 127 17.65 -1.51 16.40
C LEU A 127 17.01 -0.28 17.08
N PRO A 128 16.97 -0.21 18.42
CA PRO A 128 16.41 0.94 19.13
C PRO A 128 17.00 2.28 18.69
N GLU A 129 18.31 2.34 18.44
CA GLU A 129 18.99 3.56 18.00
C GLU A 129 18.54 4.02 16.62
N THR A 130 18.17 3.08 15.74
CA THR A 130 17.54 3.37 14.45
C THR A 130 16.23 4.12 14.67
N HIS A 131 15.35 3.58 15.53
CA HIS A 131 14.08 4.24 15.87
C HIS A 131 14.30 5.61 16.54
N ASP A 132 15.28 5.74 17.44
CA ASP A 132 15.57 7.01 18.10
C ASP A 132 15.97 8.12 17.10
N PHE A 133 16.81 7.79 16.12
CA PHE A 133 17.14 8.73 15.04
C PHE A 133 15.91 9.07 14.19
N LEU A 134 15.09 8.08 13.85
CA LEU A 134 13.90 8.29 13.02
C LEU A 134 12.85 9.16 13.74
N LYS A 135 12.66 9.00 15.05
CA LYS A 135 11.84 9.90 15.88
C LYS A 135 12.40 11.32 15.94
N ARG A 136 13.73 11.46 15.97
CA ARG A 136 14.39 12.77 15.87
C ARG A 136 14.14 13.40 14.49
N ALA A 137 14.23 12.63 13.41
CA ALA A 137 13.93 13.10 12.06
C ALA A 137 12.46 13.51 11.91
N HIS A 138 11.53 12.70 12.43
CA HIS A 138 10.12 13.04 12.51
C HIS A 138 9.90 14.39 13.19
N ARG A 139 10.44 14.56 14.40
CA ARG A 139 10.30 15.79 15.17
C ARG A 139 10.83 17.00 14.41
N PHE A 140 12.03 16.87 13.84
CA PHE A 140 12.63 17.91 13.02
C PHE A 140 11.72 18.31 11.84
N VAL A 141 11.25 17.34 11.07
CA VAL A 141 10.37 17.59 9.92
C VAL A 141 9.02 18.18 10.36
N SER A 142 8.39 17.62 11.39
CA SER A 142 7.10 18.09 11.89
C SER A 142 7.15 19.51 12.47
N GLU A 143 8.25 19.89 13.13
CA GLU A 143 8.43 21.24 13.71
C GLU A 143 8.72 22.30 12.64
N HIS A 144 9.51 21.98 11.62
CA HIS A 144 9.98 22.95 10.62
C HIS A 144 9.12 22.96 9.33
N TYR A 145 8.48 21.83 9.01
CA TYR A 145 7.77 21.60 7.75
C TYR A 145 6.41 20.93 7.99
N PRO A 146 5.47 21.62 8.67
CA PRO A 146 4.18 21.03 9.03
C PRO A 146 3.41 20.58 7.77
N GLY A 147 3.00 19.30 7.79
CA GLY A 147 2.28 18.67 6.68
C GLY A 147 3.16 17.89 5.70
N ALA A 148 4.50 17.94 5.85
CA ALA A 148 5.40 17.04 5.14
C ALA A 148 5.20 15.59 5.59
N LEU A 149 5.20 14.67 4.62
CA LEU A 149 4.98 13.24 4.86
C LEU A 149 6.31 12.50 4.99
N LEU A 150 6.45 11.63 5.99
CA LEU A 150 7.46 10.57 6.01
C LEU A 150 6.78 9.21 5.82
N LEU A 151 7.25 8.46 4.83
CA LEU A 151 6.81 7.10 4.50
C LEU A 151 7.97 6.12 4.70
N ALA A 152 7.84 5.16 5.61
CA ALA A 152 8.83 4.12 5.85
C ALA A 152 8.77 3.01 4.81
N GLU A 153 9.91 2.70 4.21
CA GLU A 153 10.16 1.39 3.63
C GLU A 153 10.77 0.45 4.67
N ALA A 154 9.91 -0.28 5.37
CA ALA A 154 10.29 -1.34 6.31
C ALA A 154 9.67 -2.66 5.87
N ASN A 155 10.38 -3.44 5.04
CA ASN A 155 9.98 -4.80 4.67
C ASN A 155 10.27 -5.75 5.84
N GLN A 156 9.35 -5.81 6.81
CA GLN A 156 9.50 -6.55 8.06
C GLN A 156 8.24 -7.38 8.35
N TRP A 157 8.29 -8.23 9.37
CA TRP A 157 7.10 -8.90 9.90
C TRP A 157 6.13 -7.88 10.53
N PRO A 158 4.85 -8.23 10.77
CA PRO A 158 3.83 -7.24 11.13
C PRO A 158 4.14 -6.39 12.36
N ALA A 159 4.64 -6.98 13.45
CA ALA A 159 4.91 -6.24 14.68
C ALA A 159 6.05 -5.25 14.51
N GLU A 160 7.12 -5.69 13.85
CA GLU A 160 8.29 -4.88 13.52
C GLU A 160 7.94 -3.77 12.52
N SER A 161 7.07 -4.03 11.55
CA SER A 161 6.57 -3.00 10.63
C SER A 161 5.76 -1.92 11.35
N VAL A 162 4.95 -2.31 12.35
CA VAL A 162 4.18 -1.36 13.16
C VAL A 162 5.08 -0.49 14.03
N ALA A 163 6.23 -1.01 14.48
CA ALA A 163 7.16 -0.25 15.32
C ALA A 163 7.63 1.06 14.68
N TYR A 164 7.69 1.13 13.34
CA TYR A 164 8.07 2.35 12.61
C TYR A 164 7.04 3.48 12.68
N PHE A 165 5.84 3.24 13.19
CA PHE A 165 4.93 4.34 13.53
C PHE A 165 5.28 5.00 14.87
N GLY A 166 6.11 4.36 15.70
CA GLY A 166 6.35 4.77 17.08
C GLY A 166 5.03 4.84 17.87
N ASP A 167 4.91 5.87 18.70
CA ASP A 167 3.65 6.23 19.36
C ASP A 167 2.89 7.30 18.54
N GLY A 168 3.09 7.31 17.21
CA GLY A 168 2.69 8.39 16.31
C GLY A 168 3.78 9.46 16.14
N ASP A 169 4.99 9.19 16.62
CA ASP A 169 6.12 10.12 16.70
C ASP A 169 7.32 9.74 15.80
N GLU A 170 7.15 8.79 14.88
CA GLU A 170 8.20 8.30 13.98
C GLU A 170 7.83 8.45 12.49
N PHE A 171 7.12 7.50 11.87
CA PHE A 171 6.57 7.69 10.52
C PHE A 171 5.06 7.90 10.54
N GLN A 172 4.57 8.81 9.69
CA GLN A 172 3.12 8.92 9.47
C GLN A 172 2.61 7.78 8.59
N MET A 173 3.46 7.24 7.71
CA MET A 173 3.10 6.11 6.85
C MET A 173 4.17 5.03 6.82
N ALA A 174 3.75 3.78 6.64
CA ALA A 174 4.64 2.66 6.34
C ALA A 174 4.02 1.78 5.25
N PHE A 175 4.84 1.14 4.42
CA PHE A 175 4.35 0.15 3.46
C PHE A 175 3.79 -1.08 4.17
N ASN A 176 2.62 -1.54 3.75
CA ASN A 176 2.03 -2.79 4.23
C ASN A 176 2.63 -3.99 3.48
N PHE A 177 3.94 -4.21 3.67
CA PHE A 177 4.64 -5.38 3.15
C PHE A 177 4.02 -6.71 3.60
N PRO A 178 3.54 -6.88 4.85
CA PRO A 178 2.99 -8.17 5.29
C PRO A 178 1.83 -8.68 4.45
N VAL A 179 0.87 -7.82 4.08
CA VAL A 179 -0.32 -8.25 3.32
C VAL A 179 -0.02 -8.51 1.84
N MET A 180 0.97 -7.82 1.26
CA MET A 180 1.22 -7.84 -0.19
C MET A 180 1.44 -9.27 -0.73
N PRO A 181 2.36 -10.11 -0.21
CA PRO A 181 2.53 -11.48 -0.73
C PRO A 181 1.29 -12.34 -0.50
N ARG A 182 0.54 -12.09 0.58
CA ARG A 182 -0.65 -12.87 0.94
C ARG A 182 -1.82 -12.58 0.01
N ILE A 183 -1.88 -11.39 -0.61
CA ILE A 183 -2.83 -11.12 -1.70
C ILE A 183 -2.60 -12.09 -2.86
N PHE A 184 -1.36 -12.22 -3.33
CA PHE A 184 -1.02 -13.16 -4.41
C PHE A 184 -1.28 -14.61 -3.98
N MET A 185 -0.85 -15.01 -2.78
CA MET A 185 -1.15 -16.35 -2.27
C MET A 185 -2.66 -16.64 -2.28
N SER A 186 -3.48 -15.71 -1.80
CA SER A 186 -4.93 -15.85 -1.78
C SER A 186 -5.56 -15.94 -3.17
N LEU A 187 -5.08 -15.14 -4.13
CA LEU A 187 -5.57 -15.18 -5.52
C LEU A 187 -5.21 -16.50 -6.22
N LYS A 188 -4.03 -17.06 -5.98
CA LYS A 188 -3.62 -18.33 -6.60
C LYS A 188 -4.23 -19.54 -5.92
N ARG A 189 -4.33 -19.54 -4.58
CA ARG A 189 -5.01 -20.59 -3.81
C ARG A 189 -6.54 -20.54 -3.93
N GLN A 190 -7.09 -19.43 -4.40
CA GLN A 190 -8.52 -19.16 -4.40
C GLN A 190 -9.11 -19.28 -2.98
N ASP A 191 -8.38 -18.74 -2.00
CA ASP A 191 -8.64 -18.91 -0.57
C ASP A 191 -8.25 -17.65 0.21
N ARG A 192 -9.14 -17.16 1.08
CA ARG A 192 -8.99 -15.89 1.82
C ARG A 192 -8.09 -15.96 3.06
N THR A 193 -7.68 -17.15 3.49
CA THR A 193 -7.07 -17.39 4.81
C THR A 193 -5.82 -16.56 5.00
N ALA A 194 -4.94 -16.52 4.00
CA ALA A 194 -3.67 -15.80 4.05
C ALA A 194 -3.86 -14.30 4.33
N ILE A 195 -4.80 -13.63 3.64
CA ILE A 195 -5.12 -12.21 3.86
C ILE A 195 -5.72 -12.00 5.27
N VAL A 196 -6.67 -12.84 5.67
CA VAL A 196 -7.37 -12.69 6.96
C VAL A 196 -6.42 -12.92 8.13
N GLU A 197 -5.58 -13.95 8.07
CA GLU A 197 -4.64 -14.29 9.14
C GLU A 197 -3.55 -13.23 9.30
N ILE A 198 -2.94 -12.77 8.20
CA ILE A 198 -1.90 -11.75 8.32
C ILE A 198 -2.49 -10.45 8.86
N SER A 199 -3.69 -10.07 8.42
CA SER A 199 -4.37 -8.87 8.91
C SER A 199 -4.72 -8.96 10.41
N LYS A 200 -5.07 -10.15 10.91
CA LYS A 200 -5.30 -10.38 12.35
C LYS A 200 -4.01 -10.36 13.18
N ARG A 201 -2.89 -10.74 12.58
CA ARG A 201 -1.56 -10.71 13.22
C ARG A 201 -0.94 -9.32 13.22
N THR A 202 -1.38 -8.44 12.32
CA THR A 202 -0.92 -7.05 12.28
C THR A 202 -1.53 -6.25 13.42
N PRO A 203 -0.71 -5.71 14.35
CA PRO A 203 -1.21 -4.86 15.44
C PRO A 203 -1.89 -3.60 14.91
N ALA A 204 -2.71 -2.99 15.78
CA ALA A 204 -3.25 -1.65 15.51
C ALA A 204 -2.12 -0.62 15.42
N ILE A 205 -2.31 0.39 14.58
CA ILE A 205 -1.38 1.51 14.42
C ILE A 205 -1.87 2.73 15.21
N PRO A 206 -0.98 3.66 15.59
CA PRO A 206 -1.36 4.90 16.26
C PRO A 206 -2.37 5.74 15.45
N GLU A 207 -3.19 6.53 16.15
CA GLU A 207 -4.09 7.47 15.50
C GLU A 207 -3.30 8.51 14.70
N GLY A 208 -3.76 8.85 13.49
CA GLY A 208 -3.06 9.78 12.60
C GLY A 208 -2.01 9.12 11.70
N CYS A 209 -1.58 7.90 12.00
CA CYS A 209 -0.75 7.08 11.11
C CYS A 209 -1.59 6.33 10.07
N GLN A 210 -0.94 5.86 9.01
CA GLN A 210 -1.62 5.20 7.90
C GLN A 210 -0.75 4.16 7.18
N TRP A 211 -1.34 3.02 6.84
CA TRP A 211 -0.69 2.04 5.95
C TRP A 211 -0.62 2.54 4.52
N CYS A 212 0.45 2.16 3.81
CA CYS A 212 0.57 2.31 2.38
C CYS A 212 0.44 0.94 1.70
N THR A 213 -0.70 0.69 1.07
CA THR A 213 -1.01 -0.61 0.44
C THR A 213 -0.58 -0.58 -1.02
N PHE A 214 0.03 -1.66 -1.51
CA PHE A 214 0.52 -1.76 -2.88
C PHE A 214 0.47 -3.23 -3.33
N LEU A 215 0.44 -3.44 -4.65
CA LEU A 215 0.50 -4.79 -5.25
C LEU A 215 1.92 -5.08 -5.75
N ARG A 216 2.51 -4.13 -6.48
CA ARG A 216 3.86 -4.19 -7.04
C ARG A 216 4.55 -2.84 -6.91
N ASN A 217 5.85 -2.83 -7.12
CA ASN A 217 6.70 -1.65 -7.08
C ASN A 217 7.85 -1.81 -8.09
N HIS A 218 8.87 -0.96 -7.98
CA HIS A 218 10.05 -0.97 -8.84
C HIS A 218 11.05 -2.08 -8.51
N ASP A 219 10.81 -2.89 -7.49
CA ASP A 219 11.63 -4.02 -7.11
C ASP A 219 10.96 -5.35 -7.47
N GLU A 220 11.60 -6.45 -7.14
CA GLU A 220 10.97 -7.76 -7.11
C GLU A 220 9.81 -7.81 -6.11
N LEU A 221 8.88 -8.75 -6.33
CA LEU A 221 7.94 -9.16 -5.29
C LEU A 221 8.77 -9.86 -4.22
N THR A 222 9.13 -9.11 -3.18
CA THR A 222 9.93 -9.62 -2.07
C THR A 222 9.18 -10.72 -1.32
N LEU A 223 9.90 -11.80 -1.05
CA LEU A 223 9.50 -12.94 -0.24
C LEU A 223 10.47 -13.11 0.93
N GLU A 224 11.09 -12.02 1.40
CA GLU A 224 11.96 -12.07 2.58
C GLU A 224 11.16 -12.37 3.84
N MET A 225 10.03 -11.68 4.04
CA MET A 225 9.18 -11.77 5.23
C MET A 225 7.98 -12.71 5.03
N VAL A 226 8.28 -13.91 4.54
CA VAL A 226 7.37 -15.07 4.46
C VAL A 226 8.08 -16.31 4.99
N THR A 227 7.34 -17.38 5.35
CA THR A 227 8.00 -18.62 5.78
C THR A 227 8.75 -19.27 4.61
N PRO A 228 9.78 -20.10 4.87
CA PRO A 228 10.48 -20.83 3.80
C PRO A 228 9.54 -21.62 2.87
N GLU A 229 8.50 -22.25 3.43
CA GLU A 229 7.51 -23.02 2.68
C GLU A 229 6.62 -22.13 1.82
N GLU A 230 6.20 -20.98 2.35
CA GLU A 230 5.46 -19.98 1.57
C GLU A 230 6.31 -19.43 0.41
N ARG A 231 7.60 -19.18 0.66
CA ARG A 231 8.54 -18.70 -0.37
C ARG A 231 8.71 -19.70 -1.49
N GLU A 232 8.98 -20.96 -1.16
CA GLU A 232 9.14 -22.04 -2.14
C GLU A 232 7.86 -22.21 -2.97
N TRP A 233 6.71 -22.21 -2.31
CA TRP A 233 5.42 -22.29 -2.97
C TRP A 233 5.19 -21.10 -3.93
N MET A 234 5.45 -19.86 -3.47
CA MET A 234 5.33 -18.65 -4.31
C MET A 234 6.24 -18.73 -5.54
N TRP A 235 7.48 -19.20 -5.39
CA TRP A 235 8.37 -19.41 -6.52
C TRP A 235 7.84 -20.42 -7.52
N ASN A 236 7.28 -21.54 -7.07
CA ASN A 236 6.74 -22.56 -7.97
C ASN A 236 5.51 -22.06 -8.75
N GLU A 237 4.66 -21.25 -8.10
CA GLU A 237 3.41 -20.79 -8.69
C GLU A 237 3.53 -19.54 -9.58
N TYR A 238 4.47 -18.64 -9.26
CA TYR A 238 4.60 -17.33 -9.90
C TYR A 238 5.93 -17.10 -10.64
N ALA A 239 6.92 -17.95 -10.37
CA ALA A 239 8.26 -17.91 -10.98
C ALA A 239 8.72 -19.29 -11.48
N PRO A 240 7.94 -19.94 -12.38
CA PRO A 240 8.28 -21.27 -12.91
C PRO A 240 9.60 -21.29 -13.66
N GLU A 241 9.98 -20.17 -14.29
CA GLU A 241 11.31 -20.01 -14.87
C GLU A 241 12.29 -19.48 -13.81
N PRO A 242 13.45 -20.14 -13.57
CA PRO A 242 14.42 -19.69 -12.59
C PRO A 242 14.86 -18.23 -12.78
N ARG A 243 14.87 -17.74 -14.02
CA ARG A 243 15.20 -16.35 -14.35
C ARG A 243 14.19 -15.35 -13.80
N MET A 244 12.95 -15.73 -13.51
CA MET A 244 11.96 -14.85 -12.88
C MET A 244 12.28 -14.57 -11.41
N ARG A 245 13.16 -15.37 -10.79
CA ARG A 245 13.61 -15.21 -9.40
C ARG A 245 14.79 -14.23 -9.35
N LEU A 246 14.86 -13.50 -8.25
CA LEU A 246 15.96 -12.59 -7.94
C LEU A 246 16.01 -12.42 -6.41
N ASN A 247 17.19 -12.60 -5.82
CA ASN A 247 17.38 -12.64 -4.38
C ASN A 247 16.35 -13.58 -3.73
N LEU A 248 15.62 -13.09 -2.72
CA LEU A 248 14.49 -13.79 -2.10
C LEU A 248 13.16 -13.27 -2.64
N GLY A 249 12.98 -13.14 -3.95
CA GLY A 249 11.74 -12.64 -4.54
C GLY A 249 11.51 -13.00 -6.01
N ILE A 250 10.53 -12.32 -6.63
CA ILE A 250 10.05 -12.56 -8.01
C ILE A 250 10.03 -11.25 -8.80
N ARG A 251 10.92 -11.09 -9.80
CA ARG A 251 11.08 -9.85 -10.58
C ARG A 251 10.14 -9.77 -11.78
N ARG A 252 8.84 -9.82 -11.50
CA ARG A 252 7.77 -9.72 -12.51
C ARG A 252 6.79 -8.59 -12.21
N ARG A 253 6.13 -8.07 -13.24
CA ARG A 253 5.06 -7.07 -13.16
C ARG A 253 3.72 -7.71 -12.78
N LEU A 254 2.75 -6.85 -12.43
CA LEU A 254 1.43 -7.28 -11.97
C LEU A 254 0.67 -8.11 -13.03
N ALA A 255 0.54 -7.59 -14.25
CA ALA A 255 -0.22 -8.28 -15.29
C ALA A 255 0.40 -9.65 -15.66
N PRO A 256 1.72 -9.78 -15.84
CA PRO A 256 2.36 -11.10 -16.02
C PRO A 256 2.20 -12.05 -14.84
N LEU A 257 2.24 -11.57 -13.59
CA LEU A 257 1.99 -12.40 -12.40
C LEU A 257 0.54 -12.92 -12.36
N LEU A 258 -0.41 -12.19 -12.93
CA LEU A 258 -1.84 -12.53 -12.94
C LEU A 258 -2.29 -13.13 -14.28
N ASP A 259 -1.36 -13.69 -15.05
CA ASP A 259 -1.60 -14.39 -16.32
C ASP A 259 -2.31 -13.51 -17.38
N ASN A 260 -2.10 -12.18 -17.29
CA ASN A 260 -2.79 -11.16 -18.08
C ASN A 260 -4.33 -11.28 -18.03
N ASN A 261 -4.90 -11.83 -16.96
CA ASN A 261 -6.34 -11.99 -16.83
C ASN A 261 -6.97 -10.67 -16.35
N PRO A 262 -7.77 -9.97 -17.18
CA PRO A 262 -8.27 -8.63 -16.84
C PRO A 262 -9.16 -8.64 -15.59
N ARG A 263 -9.99 -9.67 -15.40
CA ARG A 263 -10.84 -9.77 -14.20
C ARG A 263 -10.03 -9.99 -12.93
N LYS A 264 -8.96 -10.79 -13.01
CA LYS A 264 -8.06 -11.02 -11.87
C LYS A 264 -7.26 -9.77 -11.52
N ILE A 265 -6.86 -8.98 -12.53
CA ILE A 265 -6.17 -7.69 -12.33
C ILE A 265 -7.14 -6.68 -11.68
N GLU A 266 -8.36 -6.53 -12.21
CA GLU A 266 -9.37 -5.65 -11.61
C GLU A 266 -9.75 -6.07 -10.18
N LEU A 267 -9.80 -7.38 -9.89
CA LEU A 267 -9.97 -7.89 -8.53
C LEU A 267 -8.80 -7.50 -7.62
N ALA A 268 -7.56 -7.60 -8.10
CA ALA A 268 -6.39 -7.19 -7.34
C ALA A 268 -6.39 -5.67 -7.08
N ASP A 269 -6.77 -4.86 -8.06
CA ASP A 269 -6.97 -3.41 -7.89
C ASP A 269 -8.09 -3.12 -6.90
N SER A 270 -9.16 -3.90 -6.93
CA SER A 270 -10.26 -3.80 -5.97
C SER A 270 -9.77 -4.05 -4.54
N LEU A 271 -8.97 -5.10 -4.31
CA LEU A 271 -8.32 -5.36 -3.02
C LEU A 271 -7.42 -4.19 -2.60
N LEU A 272 -6.58 -3.68 -3.51
CA LEU A 272 -5.71 -2.52 -3.28
C LEU A 272 -6.50 -1.29 -2.81
N PHE A 273 -7.65 -1.02 -3.45
CA PHE A 273 -8.45 0.17 -3.14
C PHE A 273 -9.31 0.05 -1.89
N THR A 274 -9.62 -1.17 -1.45
CA THR A 274 -10.60 -1.41 -0.38
C THR A 274 -10.03 -2.00 0.90
N LEU A 275 -8.79 -2.50 0.91
CA LEU A 275 -8.07 -2.79 2.16
C LEU A 275 -7.71 -1.48 2.90
N PRO A 276 -7.50 -1.53 4.23
CA PRO A 276 -7.06 -0.37 5.00
C PRO A 276 -5.75 0.20 4.49
N GLY A 277 -5.70 1.51 4.26
CA GLY A 277 -4.51 2.21 3.81
C GLY A 277 -4.75 3.26 2.72
N SER A 278 -3.66 3.86 2.30
CA SER A 278 -3.55 4.66 1.07
C SER A 278 -2.92 3.79 -0.02
N PRO A 279 -3.59 3.61 -1.18
CA PRO A 279 -3.09 2.74 -2.25
C PRO A 279 -1.99 3.42 -3.07
N ILE A 280 -0.98 2.64 -3.48
CA ILE A 280 0.00 3.02 -4.51
C ILE A 280 -0.18 2.12 -5.73
N ILE A 281 -0.22 2.76 -6.91
CA ILE A 281 -0.20 2.12 -8.21
C ILE A 281 1.20 2.34 -8.80
N TYR A 282 1.86 1.27 -9.23
CA TYR A 282 3.13 1.37 -9.93
C TYR A 282 2.89 1.73 -11.41
N TYR A 283 3.66 2.68 -11.95
CA TYR A 283 3.39 3.26 -13.26
C TYR A 283 3.29 2.17 -14.35
N GLY A 284 2.25 2.21 -15.16
CA GLY A 284 2.02 1.23 -16.23
C GLY A 284 1.19 0.02 -15.81
N ASP A 285 1.01 -0.23 -14.51
CA ASP A 285 0.12 -1.31 -14.06
C ASP A 285 -1.35 -0.95 -14.37
N GLU A 286 -1.70 0.34 -14.43
CA GLU A 286 -3.04 0.82 -14.82
C GLU A 286 -3.40 0.53 -16.29
N ILE A 287 -2.41 0.18 -17.13
CA ILE A 287 -2.63 -0.31 -18.49
C ILE A 287 -2.26 -1.79 -18.64
N GLY A 288 -1.77 -2.45 -17.59
CA GLY A 288 -1.34 -3.84 -17.65
C GLY A 288 -0.03 -4.04 -18.41
N MET A 289 0.97 -3.17 -18.20
CA MET A 289 2.31 -3.37 -18.75
C MET A 289 2.91 -4.72 -18.32
N GLY A 290 3.68 -5.32 -19.22
CA GLY A 290 4.44 -6.53 -18.98
C GLY A 290 5.80 -6.28 -18.32
N ASP A 291 6.66 -7.29 -18.36
CA ASP A 291 8.05 -7.21 -17.92
C ASP A 291 9.01 -7.78 -18.98
N ASP A 292 10.30 -7.48 -18.82
CA ASP A 292 11.39 -8.12 -19.57
C ASP A 292 12.40 -8.76 -18.62
N ILE A 293 12.19 -10.05 -18.31
CA ILE A 293 13.03 -10.82 -17.36
C ILE A 293 14.48 -11.02 -17.83
N TRP A 294 14.82 -10.66 -19.06
CA TRP A 294 16.18 -10.75 -19.60
C TRP A 294 17.03 -9.54 -19.25
N LEU A 295 16.40 -8.40 -18.92
CA LEU A 295 17.12 -7.24 -18.40
C LEU A 295 17.80 -7.56 -17.07
N LYS A 296 18.89 -6.84 -16.81
CA LYS A 296 19.71 -7.06 -15.62
C LYS A 296 18.93 -6.66 -14.36
N ASP A 297 19.21 -7.37 -13.26
CA ASP A 297 18.66 -7.06 -11.94
C ASP A 297 17.12 -6.92 -11.98
N ARG A 298 16.58 -5.77 -11.58
CA ARG A 298 15.14 -5.43 -11.54
C ARG A 298 14.70 -4.58 -12.74
N ASP A 299 15.58 -4.29 -13.70
CA ASP A 299 15.27 -3.39 -14.81
C ASP A 299 14.12 -3.91 -15.71
N GLY A 300 13.85 -5.22 -15.66
CA GLY A 300 12.73 -5.85 -16.36
C GLY A 300 11.35 -5.29 -16.01
N VAL A 301 11.18 -4.71 -14.82
CA VAL A 301 9.92 -4.05 -14.41
C VAL A 301 9.98 -2.52 -14.53
N ARG A 302 11.10 -1.98 -15.02
CA ARG A 302 11.41 -0.53 -15.12
C ARG A 302 11.49 -0.04 -16.57
N THR A 303 10.91 -0.80 -17.50
CA THR A 303 10.88 -0.44 -18.92
C THR A 303 10.11 0.87 -19.16
N PRO A 304 10.39 1.60 -20.25
CA PRO A 304 9.72 2.86 -20.52
C PRO A 304 8.19 2.73 -20.63
N MET A 305 7.47 3.76 -20.16
CA MET A 305 6.00 3.81 -20.22
C MET A 305 5.48 3.74 -21.68
N GLN A 306 4.41 2.97 -21.91
CA GLN A 306 3.82 2.74 -23.24
C GLN A 306 2.67 3.72 -23.50
N TRP A 307 2.96 4.87 -24.09
CA TRP A 307 1.99 5.94 -24.34
C TRP A 307 1.11 5.71 -25.57
N SER A 308 1.67 5.21 -26.67
CA SER A 308 0.99 4.99 -27.94
C SER A 308 1.57 3.79 -28.70
N ALA A 309 1.03 3.50 -29.88
CA ALA A 309 1.59 2.50 -30.81
C ALA A 309 2.70 3.07 -31.73
N GLU A 310 3.10 4.33 -31.54
CA GLU A 310 4.20 4.94 -32.30
C GLU A 310 5.56 4.32 -31.90
N ASP A 311 6.61 4.66 -32.65
CA ASP A 311 7.99 4.23 -32.34
C ASP A 311 8.34 4.45 -30.86
N ASN A 312 9.00 3.45 -30.27
CA ASN A 312 9.32 3.41 -28.83
C ASN A 312 8.08 3.59 -27.92
N GLY A 313 6.90 3.14 -28.33
CA GLY A 313 5.68 3.29 -27.56
C GLY A 313 5.28 4.74 -27.29
N GLY A 314 5.73 5.70 -28.11
CA GLY A 314 5.55 7.12 -27.88
C GLY A 314 6.33 7.70 -26.69
N PHE A 315 7.21 6.92 -26.05
CA PHE A 315 8.04 7.36 -24.93
C PHE A 315 9.09 8.40 -25.34
N SER A 316 9.72 8.21 -26.50
CA SER A 316 10.80 9.06 -26.97
C SER A 316 10.97 8.96 -28.48
N LYS A 317 11.39 10.08 -29.10
CA LYS A 317 11.76 10.16 -30.52
C LYS A 317 13.22 9.77 -30.79
N ALA A 318 14.00 9.46 -29.75
CA ALA A 318 15.38 9.03 -29.91
C ALA A 318 15.45 7.65 -30.59
N PRO A 319 16.56 7.30 -31.27
CA PRO A 319 16.78 5.92 -31.74
C PRO A 319 16.66 4.92 -30.57
N ALA A 320 16.02 3.77 -30.80
CA ALA A 320 15.75 2.77 -29.76
C ALA A 320 17.01 2.36 -28.97
N ALA A 321 18.15 2.22 -29.67
CA ALA A 321 19.45 1.87 -29.08
C ALA A 321 20.01 2.92 -28.09
N ARG A 322 19.42 4.12 -28.04
CA ARG A 322 19.79 5.20 -27.10
C ARG A 322 18.84 5.34 -25.92
N LEU A 323 17.79 4.51 -25.84
CA LEU A 323 16.94 4.50 -24.66
C LEU A 323 17.71 3.90 -23.47
N HIS A 324 17.36 4.32 -22.27
CA HIS A 324 17.96 3.77 -21.05
C HIS A 324 17.62 2.27 -20.87
N ALA A 325 16.45 1.85 -21.34
CA ALA A 325 15.96 0.48 -21.39
C ALA A 325 15.09 0.30 -22.63
N PRO A 326 14.99 -0.92 -23.19
CA PRO A 326 14.10 -1.19 -24.31
C PRO A 326 12.63 -1.06 -23.88
N VAL A 327 11.79 -0.64 -24.82
CA VAL A 327 10.32 -0.72 -24.66
C VAL A 327 9.90 -2.16 -24.94
N ILE A 328 8.92 -2.66 -24.18
CA ILE A 328 8.41 -4.01 -24.37
C ILE A 328 7.74 -4.09 -25.73
N HIS A 329 8.08 -5.12 -26.51
CA HIS A 329 7.64 -5.30 -27.89
C HIS A 329 7.21 -6.75 -28.17
N ASP A 330 7.01 -7.56 -27.14
CA ASP A 330 6.51 -8.92 -27.30
C ASP A 330 5.04 -8.93 -27.78
N PRO A 331 4.54 -10.04 -28.33
CA PRO A 331 3.19 -10.12 -28.89
C PRO A 331 2.05 -9.91 -27.90
N VAL A 332 2.27 -10.03 -26.59
CA VAL A 332 1.24 -9.93 -25.55
C VAL A 332 1.26 -8.54 -24.91
N TYR A 333 2.41 -8.11 -24.39
CA TYR A 333 2.54 -6.88 -23.61
C TYR A 333 3.17 -5.71 -24.39
N GLY A 334 3.56 -5.94 -25.64
CA GLY A 334 4.20 -4.94 -26.47
C GLY A 334 3.36 -3.67 -26.65
N TYR A 335 4.03 -2.52 -26.77
CA TYR A 335 3.37 -1.20 -26.84
C TYR A 335 2.35 -1.06 -27.97
N ALA A 336 2.42 -1.88 -29.03
CA ALA A 336 1.41 -1.93 -30.08
C ALA A 336 0.03 -2.39 -29.56
N ASN A 337 0.01 -3.29 -28.56
CA ASN A 337 -1.20 -3.86 -27.97
C ASN A 337 -1.56 -3.20 -26.63
N VAL A 338 -0.55 -2.84 -25.83
CA VAL A 338 -0.73 -2.24 -24.51
C VAL A 338 -0.21 -0.80 -24.52
N ASN A 339 -1.09 0.18 -24.68
CA ASN A 339 -0.71 1.59 -24.57
C ASN A 339 -1.84 2.48 -24.07
N VAL A 340 -1.46 3.63 -23.51
CA VAL A 340 -2.39 4.63 -22.94
C VAL A 340 -3.36 5.16 -23.98
N GLN A 341 -2.91 5.46 -25.20
CA GLN A 341 -3.77 6.03 -26.24
C GLN A 341 -4.94 5.10 -26.59
N ALA A 342 -4.67 3.83 -26.85
CA ALA A 342 -5.69 2.83 -27.17
C ALA A 342 -6.65 2.61 -25.99
N GLN A 343 -6.11 2.44 -24.78
CA GLN A 343 -6.94 2.19 -23.61
C GLN A 343 -7.79 3.40 -23.20
N ARG A 344 -7.29 4.63 -23.36
CA ARG A 344 -8.11 5.83 -23.14
C ARG A 344 -9.33 5.91 -24.06
N ALA A 345 -9.20 5.44 -25.30
CA ALA A 345 -10.28 5.44 -26.28
C ALA A 345 -11.31 4.32 -26.06
N ASN A 346 -10.92 3.22 -25.41
CA ASN A 346 -11.80 2.09 -25.11
C ASN A 346 -12.43 2.22 -23.69
N PRO A 347 -13.76 2.43 -23.56
CA PRO A 347 -14.43 2.54 -22.25
C PRO A 347 -14.29 1.31 -21.34
N ASP A 348 -14.10 0.14 -21.93
CA ASP A 348 -13.99 -1.16 -21.23
C ASP A 348 -12.53 -1.57 -20.99
N SER A 349 -11.57 -0.64 -21.16
CA SER A 349 -10.16 -0.89 -20.88
C SER A 349 -9.85 -0.94 -19.38
N LEU A 350 -8.76 -1.63 -19.02
CA LEU A 350 -8.22 -1.63 -17.67
C LEU A 350 -7.96 -0.21 -17.17
N TYR A 351 -7.37 0.67 -18.00
CA TYR A 351 -7.18 2.08 -17.68
C TYR A 351 -8.47 2.77 -17.20
N ASN A 352 -9.56 2.60 -17.94
CA ASN A 352 -10.83 3.23 -17.60
C ASN A 352 -11.50 2.53 -16.40
N ALA A 353 -11.31 1.22 -16.22
CA ALA A 353 -11.75 0.49 -15.02
C ALA A 353 -11.04 1.01 -13.75
N VAL A 354 -9.71 1.07 -13.74
CA VAL A 354 -8.90 1.61 -12.64
C VAL A 354 -9.29 3.05 -12.34
N LYS A 355 -9.43 3.90 -13.37
CA LYS A 355 -9.85 5.30 -13.21
C LYS A 355 -11.23 5.41 -12.57
N ARG A 356 -12.18 4.56 -12.94
CA ARG A 356 -13.54 4.51 -12.35
C ARG A 356 -13.48 4.08 -10.89
N LEU A 357 -12.71 3.05 -10.55
CA LEU A 357 -12.54 2.61 -9.16
C LEU A 357 -11.89 3.69 -8.28
N ILE A 358 -10.88 4.41 -8.78
CA ILE A 358 -10.29 5.56 -8.08
C ILE A 358 -11.33 6.67 -7.87
N ALA A 359 -12.15 6.96 -8.88
CA ALA A 359 -13.18 8.00 -8.78
C ALA A 359 -14.22 7.66 -7.71
N ILE A 360 -14.70 6.40 -7.67
CA ILE A 360 -15.60 5.90 -6.63
C ILE A 360 -14.92 6.00 -5.27
N ARG A 361 -13.70 5.46 -5.12
CA ARG A 361 -12.96 5.48 -3.86
C ARG A 361 -12.79 6.90 -3.29
N ARG A 362 -12.58 7.90 -4.15
CA ARG A 362 -12.45 9.31 -3.73
C ARG A 362 -13.73 9.92 -3.17
N GLN A 363 -14.90 9.38 -3.52
CA GLN A 363 -16.20 9.83 -3.02
C GLN A 363 -16.53 9.24 -1.64
N HIS A 364 -15.85 8.16 -1.24
CA HIS A 364 -16.12 7.42 -0.01
C HIS A 364 -14.89 7.41 0.91
N ARG A 365 -14.92 8.24 1.95
CA ARG A 365 -13.79 8.39 2.87
C ARG A 365 -13.53 7.12 3.67
N VAL A 366 -14.53 6.25 3.77
CA VAL A 366 -14.47 4.97 4.46
C VAL A 366 -13.33 4.08 4.00
N PHE A 367 -12.96 4.10 2.72
CA PHE A 367 -11.87 3.25 2.21
C PHE A 367 -10.50 3.67 2.73
N GLY A 368 -10.28 4.98 2.91
CA GLY A 368 -9.01 5.52 3.40
C GLY A 368 -8.93 5.68 4.91
N ARG A 369 -10.06 5.75 5.62
CA ARG A 369 -10.09 6.11 7.06
C ARG A 369 -10.92 5.19 7.94
N GLY A 370 -11.73 4.33 7.35
CA GLY A 370 -12.60 3.43 8.10
C GLY A 370 -11.86 2.24 8.67
N ASP A 371 -12.47 1.66 9.70
CA ASP A 371 -12.08 0.37 10.24
C ASP A 371 -12.20 -0.74 9.19
N CYS A 372 -11.75 -1.95 9.54
CA CYS A 372 -11.96 -3.12 8.70
C CYS A 372 -12.32 -4.32 9.57
N THR A 373 -13.53 -4.81 9.40
CA THR A 373 -14.02 -5.98 10.12
C THR A 373 -14.27 -7.11 9.14
N PHE A 374 -13.41 -8.13 9.16
CA PHE A 374 -13.57 -9.33 8.33
C PHE A 374 -14.78 -10.14 8.76
N LEU A 375 -15.59 -10.51 7.78
CA LEU A 375 -16.68 -11.47 7.95
C LEU A 375 -16.14 -12.90 7.80
N ALA A 376 -16.95 -13.88 8.22
CA ALA A 376 -16.60 -15.29 8.15
C ALA A 376 -17.58 -16.09 7.27
N PRO A 377 -17.70 -15.82 5.96
CA PRO A 377 -18.48 -16.66 5.05
C PRO A 377 -18.01 -18.13 5.14
N PRO A 378 -18.93 -19.11 5.03
CA PRO A 378 -18.58 -20.53 4.97
C PRO A 378 -17.69 -20.89 3.79
N ASN A 379 -17.82 -20.17 2.66
CA ASN A 379 -17.02 -20.39 1.47
C ASN A 379 -15.68 -19.64 1.59
N MET A 380 -14.58 -20.39 1.63
CA MET A 380 -13.24 -19.82 1.81
C MET A 380 -12.72 -19.06 0.58
N ALA A 381 -13.31 -19.27 -0.60
CA ALA A 381 -13.00 -18.50 -1.80
C ALA A 381 -13.57 -17.07 -1.76
N ILE A 382 -14.53 -16.78 -0.88
CA ILE A 382 -15.12 -15.45 -0.73
C ILE A 382 -14.44 -14.70 0.41
N LEU A 383 -13.67 -13.66 0.07
CA LEU A 383 -13.23 -12.68 1.04
C LEU A 383 -14.32 -11.61 1.21
N ALA A 384 -14.78 -11.39 2.45
CA ALA A 384 -15.78 -10.37 2.75
C ALA A 384 -15.41 -9.60 4.02
N TYR A 385 -15.60 -8.30 4.00
CA TYR A 385 -15.35 -7.43 5.15
C TYR A 385 -16.15 -6.13 5.06
N THR A 386 -16.41 -5.53 6.20
CA THR A 386 -17.03 -4.20 6.28
C THR A 386 -15.97 -3.14 6.54
N ARG A 387 -16.17 -1.97 5.95
CA ARG A 387 -15.45 -0.74 6.23
C ARG A 387 -16.45 0.25 6.83
N GLN A 388 -16.15 0.82 8.00
CA GLN A 388 -17.02 1.80 8.66
C GLN A 388 -16.23 3.04 9.06
N TYR A 389 -16.79 4.21 8.76
CA TYR A 389 -16.20 5.51 9.08
C TYR A 389 -17.30 6.55 9.22
N GLN A 390 -17.48 7.09 10.43
CA GLN A 390 -18.56 8.04 10.72
C GLN A 390 -19.92 7.46 10.29
N ASN A 391 -20.58 8.07 9.30
CA ASN A 391 -21.89 7.64 8.80
C ASN A 391 -21.81 6.76 7.55
N GLU A 392 -20.60 6.46 7.04
CA GLU A 392 -20.40 5.57 5.90
C GLU A 392 -20.17 4.14 6.40
N SER A 393 -20.88 3.19 5.80
CA SER A 393 -20.65 1.75 6.00
C SER A 393 -20.70 1.05 4.65
N VAL A 394 -19.62 0.38 4.28
CA VAL A 394 -19.51 -0.35 3.01
C VAL A 394 -19.16 -1.80 3.29
N LEU A 395 -19.94 -2.71 2.71
CA LEU A 395 -19.61 -4.13 2.64
C LEU A 395 -18.83 -4.40 1.35
N VAL A 396 -17.64 -4.94 1.49
CA VAL A 396 -16.78 -5.36 0.39
C VAL A 396 -16.83 -6.88 0.30
N VAL A 397 -17.08 -7.40 -0.90
CA VAL A 397 -17.11 -8.85 -1.17
C VAL A 397 -16.28 -9.13 -2.42
N HIS A 398 -15.37 -10.10 -2.33
CA HIS A 398 -14.43 -10.50 -3.36
C HIS A 398 -14.53 -12.00 -3.58
N ASN A 399 -14.83 -12.43 -4.81
CA ASN A 399 -14.62 -13.81 -5.21
C ASN A 399 -13.17 -14.00 -5.66
N LEU A 400 -12.38 -14.75 -4.90
CA LEU A 400 -10.98 -15.05 -5.23
C LEU A 400 -10.84 -16.19 -6.25
N SER A 401 -11.94 -16.86 -6.57
CA SER A 401 -12.00 -18.08 -7.36
C SER A 401 -12.22 -17.81 -8.85
N SER A 402 -11.80 -18.80 -9.65
CA SER A 402 -12.02 -18.81 -11.11
C SER A 402 -13.39 -19.37 -11.49
N GLN A 403 -14.26 -19.65 -10.52
CA GLN A 403 -15.58 -20.25 -10.69
C GLN A 403 -16.69 -19.30 -10.21
N ASP A 404 -17.94 -19.63 -10.59
CA ASP A 404 -19.12 -19.06 -9.93
C ASP A 404 -19.13 -19.55 -8.48
N GLU A 405 -19.16 -18.63 -7.52
CA GLU A 405 -19.21 -18.94 -6.10
C GLU A 405 -20.48 -18.41 -5.46
N GLU A 406 -21.00 -19.17 -4.50
CA GLU A 406 -22.14 -18.79 -3.68
C GLU A 406 -21.76 -18.87 -2.20
N THR A 407 -22.30 -17.94 -1.40
CA THR A 407 -22.12 -17.97 0.06
C THR A 407 -23.23 -17.20 0.77
N THR A 408 -23.23 -17.25 2.09
CA THR A 408 -24.08 -16.42 2.93
C THR A 408 -23.23 -15.58 3.88
N LEU A 409 -23.69 -14.36 4.17
CA LEU A 409 -23.01 -13.42 5.06
C LEU A 409 -23.89 -13.10 6.28
N ASP A 410 -23.32 -13.15 7.47
CA ASP A 410 -23.98 -12.60 8.67
C ASP A 410 -23.90 -11.08 8.63
N LEU A 411 -25.03 -10.46 8.32
CA LEU A 411 -25.20 -9.00 8.25
C LEU A 411 -26.27 -8.50 9.23
N ALA A 412 -26.58 -9.27 10.30
CA ALA A 412 -27.67 -8.92 11.21
C ALA A 412 -27.53 -7.52 11.83
N ALA A 413 -26.30 -7.02 12.01
CA ALA A 413 -26.03 -5.66 12.47
C ALA A 413 -26.52 -4.55 11.52
N PHE A 414 -26.82 -4.90 10.26
CA PHE A 414 -27.27 -3.99 9.20
C PHE A 414 -28.73 -4.26 8.77
N GLU A 415 -29.53 -4.92 9.62
CA GLU A 415 -30.94 -5.21 9.34
C GLU A 415 -31.72 -3.95 8.91
N GLY A 416 -32.49 -4.07 7.83
CA GLY A 416 -33.31 -2.99 7.26
C GLY A 416 -32.55 -2.04 6.34
N ARG A 417 -31.23 -2.21 6.16
CA ARG A 417 -30.45 -1.49 5.15
C ARG A 417 -30.67 -2.11 3.76
N VAL A 418 -30.61 -1.27 2.73
CA VAL A 418 -30.71 -1.68 1.32
C VAL A 418 -29.33 -1.52 0.69
N PRO A 419 -28.60 -2.61 0.41
CA PRO A 419 -27.27 -2.53 -0.16
C PRO A 419 -27.34 -1.99 -1.60
N ILE A 420 -26.43 -1.08 -1.95
CA ILE A 420 -26.29 -0.55 -3.31
C ILE A 420 -24.85 -0.72 -3.73
N ASP A 421 -24.61 -1.40 -4.85
CA ASP A 421 -23.26 -1.52 -5.39
C ASP A 421 -22.77 -0.18 -5.94
N LEU A 422 -21.67 0.33 -5.38
CA LEU A 422 -21.04 1.58 -5.76
C LEU A 422 -20.43 1.54 -7.16
N VAL A 423 -20.16 0.35 -7.70
CA VAL A 423 -19.55 0.19 -9.04
C VAL A 423 -20.61 0.21 -10.13
N THR A 424 -21.69 -0.56 -9.96
CA THR A 424 -22.74 -0.72 -10.98
C THR A 424 -24.02 0.08 -10.72
N ASN A 425 -24.18 0.64 -9.52
CA ASN A 425 -25.44 1.19 -8.98
C ASN A 425 -26.59 0.17 -8.87
N GLN A 426 -26.29 -1.13 -8.93
CA GLN A 426 -27.28 -2.17 -8.71
C GLN A 426 -27.80 -2.12 -7.28
N ILE A 427 -29.13 -2.13 -7.12
CA ILE A 427 -29.80 -2.21 -5.83
C ILE A 427 -30.02 -3.69 -5.49
N PHE A 428 -29.62 -4.09 -4.29
CA PHE A 428 -29.76 -5.44 -3.79
C PHE A 428 -30.96 -5.56 -2.81
N PRO A 429 -31.46 -6.78 -2.54
CA PRO A 429 -32.50 -7.00 -1.54
C PRO A 429 -32.18 -6.39 -0.16
N THR A 430 -33.21 -6.02 0.59
CA THR A 430 -33.05 -5.48 1.95
C THR A 430 -32.41 -6.53 2.84
N ILE A 431 -31.45 -6.12 3.69
CA ILE A 431 -30.84 -7.00 4.68
C ILE A 431 -31.88 -7.35 5.75
N MET A 432 -32.12 -8.64 5.93
CA MET A 432 -32.97 -9.19 6.97
C MET A 432 -32.10 -9.80 8.09
N ARG A 433 -32.71 -10.46 9.09
CA ARG A 433 -31.94 -11.08 10.18
C ARG A 433 -31.29 -12.39 9.76
N GLU A 434 -31.81 -13.02 8.73
CA GLU A 434 -31.27 -14.26 8.16
C GLU A 434 -29.95 -14.00 7.42
N PRO A 435 -29.06 -15.01 7.32
CA PRO A 435 -27.83 -14.89 6.55
C PRO A 435 -28.09 -14.45 5.11
N TYR A 436 -27.39 -13.40 4.68
CA TYR A 436 -27.61 -12.72 3.41
C TYR A 436 -26.95 -13.47 2.26
N PRO A 437 -27.71 -14.00 1.27
CA PRO A 437 -27.13 -14.78 0.18
C PRO A 437 -26.40 -13.88 -0.82
N ILE A 438 -25.21 -14.30 -1.24
CA ILE A 438 -24.40 -13.66 -2.27
C ILE A 438 -23.99 -14.70 -3.30
N ARG A 439 -24.08 -14.32 -4.58
CA ARG A 439 -23.52 -15.05 -5.71
C ARG A 439 -22.59 -14.14 -6.49
N LEU A 440 -21.42 -14.66 -6.85
CA LEU A 440 -20.39 -13.93 -7.57
C LEU A 440 -19.86 -14.78 -8.72
N LYS A 441 -19.68 -14.16 -9.89
CA LYS A 441 -18.97 -14.73 -11.04
C LYS A 441 -17.47 -14.84 -10.76
N PRO A 442 -16.70 -15.55 -11.61
CA PRO A 442 -15.25 -15.64 -11.48
C PRO A 442 -14.59 -14.27 -11.36
N TYR A 443 -13.84 -14.09 -10.26
CA TYR A 443 -13.13 -12.86 -9.90
C TYR A 443 -13.99 -11.60 -9.74
N GLU A 444 -15.31 -11.75 -9.60
CA GLU A 444 -16.22 -10.63 -9.37
C GLU A 444 -16.05 -10.04 -7.97
N PHE A 445 -16.34 -8.75 -7.84
CA PHE A 445 -16.34 -8.06 -6.57
C PHE A 445 -17.49 -7.06 -6.47
N LEU A 446 -17.92 -6.79 -5.25
CA LEU A 446 -19.01 -5.87 -4.93
C LEU A 446 -18.55 -4.89 -3.86
N TRP A 447 -18.85 -3.61 -4.04
CA TRP A 447 -18.65 -2.56 -3.04
C TRP A 447 -20.03 -2.02 -2.64
N LEU A 448 -20.65 -2.63 -1.64
CA LEU A 448 -22.04 -2.38 -1.29
C LEU A 448 -22.15 -1.30 -0.21
N ASP A 449 -22.66 -0.13 -0.56
CA ASP A 449 -23.04 0.90 0.41
C ASP A 449 -24.24 0.44 1.24
N LEU A 450 -24.09 0.50 2.56
CA LEU A 450 -25.09 0.09 3.55
C LEU A 450 -25.74 1.30 4.26
N ALA A 451 -25.52 2.54 3.78
CA ALA A 451 -26.03 3.73 4.45
C ALA A 451 -27.55 3.92 4.35
N LYS A 452 -28.22 3.41 3.31
CA LYS A 452 -29.66 3.64 3.11
C LYS A 452 -30.52 2.62 3.86
N THR A 453 -31.52 3.11 4.60
CA THR A 453 -32.61 2.30 5.16
C THR A 453 -33.77 2.21 4.17
N HIS A 454 -34.49 1.08 4.17
CA HIS A 454 -35.73 0.97 3.38
C HIS A 454 -36.73 2.08 3.78
N PRO A 455 -37.36 2.79 2.81
CA PRO A 455 -38.23 3.94 3.09
C PRO A 455 -39.49 3.62 3.95
N GLU A 456 -39.80 2.35 4.19
CA GLU A 456 -40.95 1.96 5.04
C GLU A 456 -40.65 1.93 6.55
N ARG A 457 -39.38 2.02 6.97
CA ARG A 457 -39.01 2.05 8.41
C ARG A 457 -38.81 3.47 8.98
N SER A 458 -38.80 4.52 8.15
CA SER A 458 -38.93 5.91 8.62
C SER A 458 -40.40 6.27 8.88
N ARG A 459 -40.99 5.76 9.96
CA ARG A 459 -42.25 6.32 10.50
C ARG A 459 -41.90 7.51 11.42
N PRO A 460 -42.56 8.67 11.29
CA PRO A 460 -42.41 9.75 12.25
C PRO A 460 -43.00 9.31 13.59
N GLU A 461 -42.39 9.76 14.68
CA GLU A 461 -42.91 9.60 16.04
C GLU A 461 -44.39 9.99 16.08
N ARG A 462 -45.24 9.06 16.52
CA ARG A 462 -46.62 9.38 16.86
C ARG A 462 -46.58 10.30 18.07
N ASN A 463 -46.92 11.58 17.87
CA ASN A 463 -47.36 12.44 18.95
C ASN A 463 -48.55 11.78 19.64
N GLU A 464 -48.32 11.24 20.85
CA GLU A 464 -49.38 10.86 21.77
C GLU A 464 -50.15 12.12 22.16
N VAL A 465 -51.39 12.23 21.67
CA VAL A 465 -52.37 13.15 22.22
C VAL A 465 -52.71 12.64 23.62
N LYS A 466 -52.22 13.34 24.65
CA LYS A 466 -52.68 13.16 26.03
C LYS A 466 -54.16 13.54 26.11
N SER A 467 -55.02 12.54 26.20
CA SER A 467 -56.38 12.64 26.70
C SER A 467 -56.31 12.94 28.21
N ALA A 468 -56.72 14.14 28.60
CA ALA A 468 -56.96 14.50 29.99
C ALA A 468 -58.45 14.36 30.28
N LEU A 469 -58.80 13.32 31.04
CA LEU A 469 -60.08 13.17 31.73
C LEU A 469 -60.11 14.18 32.89
N ALA A 470 -61.15 15.01 32.92
CA ALA A 470 -61.58 15.72 34.12
C ALA A 470 -63.12 15.72 34.17
N GLU A 471 -63.67 15.19 35.26
CA GLU A 471 -65.10 15.12 35.58
C GLU A 471 -65.71 16.51 35.86
N PRO A 472 -67.03 16.69 35.66
CA PRO A 472 -67.74 17.94 35.93
C PRO A 472 -68.20 18.00 37.39
N PRO A 473 -68.48 19.19 38.00
CA PRO A 473 -69.88 19.68 37.94
C PRO A 473 -70.13 21.19 38.21
N LYS A 474 -71.25 21.68 37.68
CA LYS A 474 -72.36 22.43 38.34
C LYS A 474 -72.92 23.60 37.52
N GLU A 475 -74.23 23.52 37.30
CA GLU A 475 -75.12 24.57 36.79
C GLU A 475 -75.21 25.78 37.73
N ALA A 476 -75.35 26.98 37.15
CA ALA A 476 -76.29 28.01 37.59
C ALA A 476 -76.43 29.12 36.53
N THR A 477 -77.57 29.09 35.83
CA THR A 477 -78.51 30.20 35.57
C THR A 477 -78.06 31.55 34.97
N GLU A 478 -78.80 31.91 33.90
CA GLU A 478 -79.27 33.26 33.51
C GLU A 478 -78.22 34.25 32.96
N SER A 479 -78.49 35.13 31.99
CA SER A 479 -79.56 35.33 31.00
C SER A 479 -79.05 36.43 30.04
N LYS A 480 -79.68 36.52 28.86
CA LYS A 480 -79.83 37.70 27.98
C LYS A 480 -78.73 38.07 26.97
N ASP A 481 -79.22 38.22 25.73
CA ASP A 481 -79.07 39.37 24.81
C ASP A 481 -77.66 39.90 24.55
N GLU A 482 -77.20 40.24 23.35
CA GLU A 482 -77.75 40.48 22.02
C GLU A 482 -76.54 41.00 21.19
N LEU A 483 -76.72 41.10 19.86
CA LEU A 483 -76.03 42.05 18.94
C LEU A 483 -74.51 41.89 18.72
N LEU A 484 -74.05 41.38 17.57
CA LEU A 484 -73.93 42.03 16.24
C LEU A 484 -72.55 42.66 15.97
N GLN A 485 -72.09 42.38 14.75
CA GLN A 485 -71.17 43.14 13.88
C GLN A 485 -69.68 42.74 13.79
N SER A 486 -69.41 42.14 12.62
CA SER A 486 -68.20 42.10 11.79
C SER A 486 -67.63 43.51 11.48
N PRO A 487 -66.52 43.67 10.73
CA PRO A 487 -66.25 43.07 9.41
C PRO A 487 -65.33 41.86 9.40
#